data_AF-A0A2C6DQY1-F1
#
_entry.id   AF-A0A2C6DQY1-F1
#
_cell.length_a   1.000
_cell.length_b   1.000
_cell.length_c   1.000
_cell.angle_alpha   90.00
_cell.angle_beta   90.00
_cell.angle_gamma   90.00
#
_symmetry.space_group_name_H-M   'P 1'
#
loop_
_entity.id
_entity.type
_entity.pdbx_description
1 polymer ?
#
loop_
_entity_poly.entity_id
_entity_poly.type
_entity_poly.pdbx_seq_one_letter_code
_entity_poly.pdbx_strand_id
1 'polypeptide(L)'
;MPETLNALVQEFIVSADDNGFVPLKAFAQKTLKRSANDISTFFDLESRFYSRYQQTIIHNIKHNVVFIKRYKKDGSLRARVCEGGVHQDDLLTFITRAKNEIEENEKRFDVAYKNYYGLE
;
A
#
# COMPACT_ATOMS: atom_id res chain seq x y z
N MET A 1 5.09 14.93 -16.45
CA MET A 1 6.36 15.01 -15.70
C MET A 1 6.81 13.61 -15.28
N PRO A 2 7.54 12.88 -16.15
CA PRO A 2 8.04 11.53 -15.86
C PRO A 2 9.35 11.51 -15.06
N GLU A 3 10.19 12.55 -15.21
CA GLU A 3 11.56 12.58 -14.66
C GLU A 3 11.60 12.63 -13.13
N THR A 4 10.65 13.31 -12.50
CA THR A 4 10.55 13.44 -11.04
C THR A 4 10.14 12.13 -10.36
N LEU A 5 9.34 11.31 -11.04
CA LEU A 5 8.90 10.01 -10.52
C LEU A 5 10.02 8.98 -10.60
N ASN A 6 10.82 9.00 -11.67
CA ASN A 6 12.01 8.14 -11.80
C ASN A 6 13.08 8.47 -10.76
N ALA A 7 13.36 9.74 -10.49
CA ALA A 7 14.33 10.13 -9.45
C ALA A 7 13.89 9.68 -8.05
N LEU A 8 12.59 9.78 -7.74
CA LEU A 8 12.03 9.35 -6.46
C LEU A 8 12.10 7.82 -6.29
N VAL A 9 11.86 7.05 -7.36
CA VAL A 9 11.97 5.58 -7.33
C VAL A 9 13.41 5.14 -7.11
N GLN A 10 14.38 5.78 -7.76
CA GLN A 10 15.81 5.48 -7.57
C GLN A 10 16.25 5.67 -6.11
N GLU A 11 15.70 6.66 -5.41
CA GLU A 11 15.97 6.86 -3.98
C GLU A 11 15.55 5.65 -3.13
N PHE A 12 14.42 5.02 -3.47
CA PHE A 12 13.94 3.85 -2.73
C PHE A 12 14.68 2.57 -3.06
N ILE A 13 15.21 2.43 -4.28
CA ILE A 13 15.98 1.26 -4.72
C ILE A 13 17.23 1.07 -3.84
N VAL A 14 17.85 2.16 -3.37
CA VAL A 14 18.99 2.10 -2.44
C VAL A 14 18.62 1.44 -1.10
N SER A 15 17.33 1.42 -0.74
CA SER A 15 16.84 0.75 0.48
C SER A 15 16.37 -0.68 0.26
N ALA A 16 16.57 -1.23 -0.94
CA ALA A 16 16.28 -2.63 -1.23
C ALA A 16 17.17 -3.56 -0.40
N ASP A 17 16.61 -4.70 0.02
CA ASP A 17 17.39 -5.78 0.61
C ASP A 17 18.22 -6.53 -0.45
N ASP A 18 19.02 -7.51 -0.03
CA ASP A 18 19.86 -8.33 -0.91
C ASP A 18 19.07 -9.08 -2.00
N ASN A 19 17.74 -9.21 -1.84
CA ASN A 19 16.84 -9.85 -2.79
C ASN A 19 16.05 -8.85 -3.64
N GLY A 20 16.37 -7.55 -3.56
CA GLY A 20 15.76 -6.50 -4.35
C GLY A 20 14.40 -6.02 -3.81
N PHE A 21 14.02 -6.35 -2.57
CA PHE A 21 12.76 -5.87 -1.98
C PHE A 21 12.92 -4.58 -1.22
N VAL A 22 12.13 -3.58 -1.59
CA VAL A 22 12.06 -2.28 -0.92
C VAL A 22 10.98 -2.33 0.17
N PRO A 23 11.31 -2.11 1.46
CA PRO A 23 10.36 -2.16 2.55
C PRO A 23 9.19 -1.19 2.35
N LEU A 24 7.96 -1.63 2.64
CA LEU A 24 6.75 -0.79 2.47
C LEU A 24 6.89 0.60 3.13
N LYS A 25 7.46 0.63 4.34
CA LYS A 25 7.68 1.87 5.11
C LYS A 25 8.55 2.91 4.37
N ALA A 26 9.46 2.48 3.50
CA ALA A 26 10.43 3.35 2.85
C ALA A 26 9.73 4.37 1.92
N PHE A 27 8.71 3.92 1.20
CA PHE A 27 8.00 4.76 0.23
C PHE A 27 6.58 5.15 0.69
N ALA A 28 5.96 4.46 1.67
CA ALA A 28 4.58 4.69 2.08
C ALA A 28 4.30 6.15 2.46
N GLN A 29 5.08 6.68 3.40
CA GLN A 29 4.86 8.04 3.90
C GLN A 29 5.27 9.08 2.88
N LYS A 30 6.43 8.88 2.23
CA LYS A 30 7.02 9.87 1.31
C LYS A 30 6.23 10.01 0.01
N THR A 31 5.71 8.91 -0.51
CA THR A 31 5.13 8.87 -1.86
C THR A 31 3.61 8.79 -1.83
N LEU A 32 3.04 8.08 -0.85
CA LEU A 32 1.60 7.85 -0.76
C LEU A 32 0.93 8.67 0.34
N LYS A 33 1.71 9.33 1.22
CA LYS A 33 1.19 10.06 2.40
C LYS A 33 0.32 9.16 3.30
N ARG A 34 0.72 7.89 3.42
CA ARG A 34 0.03 6.84 4.18
C ARG A 34 1.01 6.04 5.03
N SER A 35 0.51 5.37 6.07
CA SER A 35 1.33 4.45 6.85
C SER A 35 1.56 3.14 6.10
N ALA A 36 2.62 2.41 6.46
CA ALA A 36 2.87 1.06 5.93
C ALA A 36 1.69 0.12 6.18
N ASN A 37 0.95 0.32 7.28
CA ASN A 37 -0.20 -0.51 7.62
C ASN A 37 -1.39 -0.24 6.69
N ASP A 38 -1.63 1.03 6.34
CA ASP A 38 -2.70 1.39 5.40
C ASP A 38 -2.47 0.76 4.02
N ILE A 39 -1.23 0.79 3.56
CA ILE A 39 -0.87 0.21 2.26
C ILE A 39 -0.66 -1.31 2.30
N SER A 40 -0.48 -1.90 3.49
CA SER A 40 -0.42 -3.36 3.62
C SER A 40 -1.74 -4.02 3.26
N THR A 41 -2.86 -3.31 3.44
CA THR A 41 -4.20 -3.83 3.10
C THR A 41 -4.34 -4.21 1.64
N PHE A 42 -3.52 -3.64 0.74
CA PHE A 42 -3.43 -4.10 -0.63
C PHE A 42 -3.04 -5.58 -0.62
N PHE A 43 -1.96 -5.98 0.02
CA PHE A 43 -1.51 -7.38 0.04
C PHE A 43 -2.33 -8.32 0.93
N ASP A 44 -3.35 -7.80 1.63
CA ASP A 44 -4.14 -8.55 2.60
C ASP A 44 -5.44 -9.08 2.00
N LEU A 45 -5.47 -10.36 1.64
CA LEU A 45 -6.69 -11.01 1.14
C LEU A 45 -7.86 -10.99 2.13
N GLU A 46 -7.58 -10.89 3.44
CA GLU A 46 -8.59 -10.85 4.50
C GLU A 46 -9.11 -9.43 4.76
N SER A 47 -8.52 -8.40 4.14
CA SER A 47 -8.97 -7.03 4.31
C SER A 47 -10.37 -6.87 3.73
N ARG A 48 -11.29 -6.28 4.51
CA ARG A 48 -12.65 -5.94 4.01
C ARG A 48 -12.63 -4.95 2.84
N PHE A 49 -11.50 -4.27 2.63
CA PHE A 49 -11.27 -3.35 1.52
C PHE A 49 -10.62 -4.03 0.32
N TYR A 50 -10.27 -5.31 0.44
CA TYR A 50 -9.73 -6.13 -0.62
C TYR A 50 -10.81 -6.42 -1.67
N SER A 51 -10.79 -5.68 -2.78
CA SER A 51 -11.74 -5.85 -3.87
C SER A 51 -11.22 -6.81 -4.96
N ARG A 52 -12.11 -7.40 -5.77
CA ARG A 52 -11.72 -8.21 -6.96
C ARG A 52 -10.81 -7.45 -7.94
N TYR A 53 -10.84 -6.12 -7.95
CA TYR A 53 -9.96 -5.32 -8.80
C TYR A 53 -8.53 -5.24 -8.22
N GLN A 54 -8.39 -5.20 -6.89
CA GLN A 54 -7.08 -5.26 -6.22
C GLN A 54 -6.38 -6.62 -6.44
N GLN A 55 -7.14 -7.70 -6.61
CA GLN A 55 -6.60 -9.01 -7.02
C GLN A 55 -5.75 -8.90 -8.29
N THR A 56 -6.23 -8.22 -9.34
CA THR A 56 -5.53 -8.16 -10.63
C THR A 56 -4.24 -7.35 -10.58
N ILE A 57 -4.19 -6.34 -9.71
CA ILE A 57 -3.02 -5.45 -9.57
C ILE A 57 -1.91 -6.15 -8.78
N ILE A 58 -2.26 -6.85 -7.68
CA ILE A 58 -1.27 -7.49 -6.81
C ILE A 58 -0.72 -8.78 -7.39
N HIS A 59 -1.52 -9.52 -8.18
CA HIS A 59 -1.03 -10.76 -8.83
C HIS A 59 0.17 -10.54 -9.74
N ASN A 60 0.36 -9.32 -10.27
CA ASN A 60 1.47 -8.98 -11.16
C ASN A 60 2.59 -8.21 -10.47
N ILE A 61 2.54 -8.03 -9.15
CA ILE A 61 3.54 -7.29 -8.39
C ILE A 61 4.31 -8.28 -7.53
N LYS A 62 5.61 -8.42 -7.76
CA LYS A 62 6.46 -9.27 -6.92
C LYS A 62 6.62 -8.62 -5.54
N HIS A 63 6.15 -9.30 -4.50
CA HIS A 63 6.25 -8.85 -3.12
C HIS A 63 6.60 -9.99 -2.17
N ASN A 64 7.21 -9.67 -1.02
CA ASN A 64 7.47 -10.61 0.07
C ASN A 64 6.69 -10.23 1.35
N VAL A 65 5.60 -9.48 1.18
CA VAL A 65 4.76 -9.00 2.28
C VAL A 65 4.16 -10.15 3.09
N VAL A 66 4.32 -10.09 4.42
CA VAL A 66 3.76 -11.06 5.37
C VAL A 66 3.03 -10.37 6.52
N PHE A 67 1.95 -10.98 7.00
CA PHE A 67 1.16 -10.49 8.14
C PHE A 67 1.43 -11.32 9.38
N ILE A 68 1.98 -10.67 10.41
CA ILE A 68 2.33 -11.29 11.68
C ILE A 68 1.34 -10.84 12.75
N LYS A 69 0.62 -11.79 13.34
CA LYS A 69 -0.27 -11.55 14.48
C LYS A 69 0.57 -11.58 15.76
N ARG A 70 0.60 -10.47 16.51
CA ARG A 70 1.25 -10.35 17.83
C ARG A 70 0.18 -10.41 18.91
N TYR A 71 0.37 -11.27 19.90
CA TYR A 71 -0.57 -11.52 20.98
C TYR A 71 -0.07 -10.95 22.31
N LYS A 72 -0.98 -10.59 23.21
CA LYS A 72 -0.66 -10.26 24.60
C LYS A 72 -0.45 -11.57 25.39
N LYS A 73 0.06 -11.45 26.62
CA LYS A 73 0.25 -12.60 27.53
C LYS A 73 -1.06 -13.35 27.85
N ASP A 74 -2.19 -12.66 27.77
CA ASP A 74 -3.54 -13.21 28.00
C ASP A 74 -4.13 -13.93 26.77
N GLY A 75 -3.38 -14.04 25.66
CA GLY A 75 -3.84 -14.65 24.42
C GLY A 75 -4.70 -13.75 23.53
N SER A 76 -5.06 -12.54 23.96
CA SER A 76 -5.77 -11.58 23.12
C SER A 76 -4.84 -10.99 22.05
N LEU A 77 -5.38 -10.69 20.87
CA LEU A 77 -4.63 -10.05 19.79
C LEU A 77 -4.18 -8.65 20.23
N ARG A 78 -2.87 -8.40 20.24
CA ARG A 78 -2.27 -7.11 20.56
C ARG A 78 -2.20 -6.21 19.34
N ALA A 79 -1.65 -6.76 18.26
CA ALA A 79 -1.41 -6.04 17.02
C ALA A 79 -1.32 -7.03 15.87
N ARG A 80 -1.72 -6.61 14.69
CA ARG A 80 -1.35 -7.29 13.44
C ARG A 80 -0.36 -6.38 12.73
N VAL A 81 0.83 -6.88 12.49
CA VAL A 81 1.94 -6.12 11.90
C VAL A 81 2.20 -6.66 10.51
N CYS A 82 2.49 -5.77 9.57
CA CYS A 82 2.95 -6.11 8.24
C CYS A 82 4.47 -5.96 8.17
N GLU A 83 5.14 -6.96 7.61
CA GLU A 83 6.57 -6.92 7.29
C GLU A 83 6.78 -7.23 5.80
N GLY A 84 7.97 -6.94 5.27
CA GLY A 84 8.30 -7.10 3.86
C GLY A 84 8.08 -5.84 3.02
N GLY A 85 8.00 -6.04 1.71
CA GLY A 85 8.13 -5.00 0.71
C GLY A 85 7.78 -5.46 -0.70
N VAL A 86 7.99 -4.53 -1.64
CA VAL A 86 7.75 -4.72 -3.08
C VAL A 86 9.10 -4.80 -3.77
N HIS A 87 9.24 -5.69 -4.75
CA HIS A 87 10.46 -5.81 -5.53
C HIS A 87 10.71 -4.51 -6.30
N GLN A 88 11.96 -4.07 -6.37
CA GLN A 88 12.37 -2.82 -7.01
C GLN A 88 11.85 -2.67 -8.46
N ASP A 89 11.83 -3.76 -9.22
CA ASP A 89 11.37 -3.78 -10.61
C ASP A 89 9.87 -3.46 -10.74
N ASP A 90 9.08 -3.81 -9.73
CA ASP A 90 7.62 -3.58 -9.71
C ASP A 90 7.23 -2.36 -8.88
N LEU A 91 8.19 -1.70 -8.23
CA LEU A 91 7.94 -0.63 -7.27
C LEU A 91 7.21 0.57 -7.90
N LEU A 92 7.62 0.96 -9.11
CA LEU A 92 6.99 2.06 -9.84
C LEU A 92 5.53 1.73 -10.20
N THR A 93 5.31 0.51 -10.68
CA THR A 93 3.97 0.00 -11.01
C THR A 93 3.08 0.00 -9.78
N PHE A 94 3.58 -0.52 -8.66
CA PHE A 94 2.87 -0.53 -7.39
C PHE A 94 2.49 0.87 -6.93
N ILE A 95 3.47 1.78 -6.83
CA ILE A 95 3.25 3.16 -6.36
C ILE A 95 2.20 3.88 -7.21
N THR A 96 2.30 3.76 -8.54
CA THR A 96 1.38 4.44 -9.46
C THR A 96 -0.04 3.93 -9.28
N ARG A 97 -0.22 2.61 -9.18
CA ARG A 97 -1.53 2.01 -8.96
C ARG A 97 -2.11 2.37 -7.58
N ALA A 98 -1.28 2.31 -6.54
CA ALA A 98 -1.70 2.67 -5.18
C ALA A 98 -2.16 4.13 -5.10
N LYS A 99 -1.46 5.07 -5.77
CA LYS A 99 -1.90 6.47 -5.83
C LYS A 99 -3.26 6.63 -6.48
N ASN A 100 -3.45 6.05 -7.65
CA ASN A 100 -4.71 6.16 -8.38
C ASN A 100 -5.89 5.61 -7.57
N GLU A 101 -5.70 4.48 -6.89
CA GLU A 101 -6.71 3.87 -6.03
C GLU A 101 -7.06 4.77 -4.83
N ILE A 102 -6.04 5.37 -4.20
CA ILE A 102 -6.25 6.29 -3.07
C ILE A 102 -7.08 7.50 -3.54
N GLU A 103 -6.70 8.12 -4.66
CA GLU A 103 -7.43 9.27 -5.22
C GLU A 103 -8.86 8.92 -5.63
N GLU A 104 -9.07 7.75 -6.22
CA GLU A 104 -10.41 7.29 -6.60
C GLU A 104 -11.29 7.05 -5.37
N ASN A 105 -10.75 6.43 -4.31
CA ASN A 105 -11.47 6.22 -3.07
C ASN A 105 -11.80 7.53 -2.35
N GLU A 106 -10.89 8.51 -2.33
CA GLU A 106 -11.15 9.85 -1.78
C GLU A 106 -12.30 10.53 -2.53
N LYS A 107 -12.29 10.51 -3.87
CA LYS A 107 -13.39 11.06 -4.69
C LYS A 107 -14.73 10.37 -4.41
N ARG A 108 -14.72 9.03 -4.30
CA ARG A 108 -15.94 8.25 -3.98
C ARG A 108 -16.48 8.64 -2.59
N PHE A 109 -15.59 8.85 -1.62
CA PHE A 109 -15.97 9.32 -0.29
C PHE A 109 -16.58 10.72 -0.34
N ASP A 110 -15.96 11.67 -1.02
CA ASP A 110 -16.46 13.04 -1.15
C ASP A 110 -17.87 13.08 -1.77
N VAL A 111 -18.09 12.29 -2.83
CA VAL A 111 -19.41 12.16 -3.46
C VAL A 111 -20.44 11.56 -2.48
N ALA A 112 -20.07 10.48 -1.77
CA ALA A 112 -20.98 9.88 -0.79
C ALA A 112 -21.32 10.82 0.37
N TYR A 113 -20.33 11.61 0.82
CA TYR A 113 -20.51 12.63 1.85
C TYR A 113 -21.46 13.73 1.38
N LYS A 114 -21.22 14.29 0.18
CA LYS A 114 -22.09 15.28 -0.44
C LYS A 114 -23.53 14.80 -0.55
N ASN A 115 -23.73 13.58 -1.05
CA ASN A 115 -25.04 12.95 -1.16
C ASN A 115 -25.73 12.78 0.20
N TYR A 116 -24.98 12.40 1.24
CA TYR A 116 -25.54 12.21 2.59
C TYR A 116 -26.01 13.53 3.21
N TYR A 117 -25.27 14.61 3.00
CA TYR A 117 -25.60 15.93 3.56
C TYR A 117 -26.44 16.82 2.63
N GLY A 118 -26.82 16.32 1.44
CA GLY A 118 -27.57 17.11 0.44
C GLY A 118 -26.79 18.34 -0.05
N LEU A 119 -25.46 18.26 -0.06
CA LEU A 119 -24.57 19.33 -0.52
C LEU A 119 -24.23 19.07 -1.99
N GLU A 120 -24.99 19.65 -2.92
CA GLU A 120 -24.67 19.60 -4.36
C GLU A 120 -23.37 20.35 -4.68
#